data_AF-A0A1A8AIW2-F1
#
_entry.id   AF-A0A1A8AIW2-F1
#
_cell.length_a   1.000
_cell.length_b   1.000
_cell.length_c   1.000
_cell.angle_alpha   90.00
_cell.angle_beta   90.00
_cell.angle_gamma   90.00
#
_symmetry.space_group_name_H-M   'P 1'
#
loop_
_entity.id
_entity.type
_entity.pdbx_description
1 polymer ?
#
loop_
_entity_poly.entity_id
_entity_poly.type
_entity_poly.pdbx_seq_one_letter_code
_entity_poly.pdbx_strand_id
1 'polypeptide(L)'
;PDWTSSKRLTTHGPNPLKIQRVVVEHVVRNPDISTTTSLCLCAFSGRVPKPSSEADFESWRPQIDLLIADPSLSALYVTRVIIENLLSPAADLVKGLSSNTLPSVVLSVLDSAFGTVQ
;
A
#
# COMPACT_ATOMS: atom_id res chain seq x y z
N PRO A 1 -6.38 -6.95 66.79
CA PRO A 1 -5.11 -6.50 66.19
C PRO A 1 -4.50 -7.63 65.35
N ASP A 2 -4.82 -7.62 64.05
CA ASP A 2 -4.53 -8.68 63.10
C ASP A 2 -3.08 -8.62 62.59
N TRP A 3 -2.42 -9.77 62.59
CA TRP A 3 -1.03 -9.99 62.17
C TRP A 3 -1.01 -10.58 60.77
N THR A 4 -0.22 -9.97 59.87
CA THR A 4 0.46 -10.48 58.64
C THR A 4 0.53 -9.28 57.69
N SER A 5 1.56 -9.00 56.89
CA SER A 5 2.53 -9.82 56.20
C SER A 5 3.78 -8.99 55.95
N SER A 6 4.95 -9.54 56.28
CA SER A 6 6.23 -9.07 55.74
C SER A 6 6.64 -10.02 54.63
N LYS A 7 6.73 -9.54 53.37
CA LYS A 7 7.45 -10.22 52.29
C LYS A 7 8.13 -9.20 51.36
N ARG A 8 9.40 -8.95 51.71
CA ARG A 8 10.60 -8.81 50.85
C ARG A 8 10.59 -7.78 49.71
N LEU A 9 11.39 -6.73 49.96
CA LEU A 9 12.15 -5.99 48.94
C LEU A 9 13.00 -6.96 48.08
N THR A 10 12.84 -6.88 46.77
CA THR A 10 13.91 -7.12 45.78
C THR A 10 13.56 -6.32 44.52
N THR A 11 13.91 -5.04 44.53
CA THR A 11 13.80 -4.14 43.37
C THR A 11 14.88 -4.53 42.36
N HIS A 12 14.58 -5.51 41.50
CA HIS A 12 15.38 -5.85 40.33
C HIS A 12 15.05 -4.89 39.17
N GLY A 13 16.07 -4.18 38.70
CA GLY A 13 16.27 -3.94 37.27
C GLY A 13 15.93 -2.54 36.75
N PRO A 14 16.90 -1.81 36.16
CA PRO A 14 16.61 -0.65 35.33
C PRO A 14 16.08 -1.16 33.99
N ASN A 15 14.83 -0.83 33.67
CA ASN A 15 14.33 -0.86 32.30
C ASN A 15 13.32 0.26 32.13
N PRO A 16 13.74 1.49 31.73
CA PRO A 16 12.82 2.39 31.09
C PRO A 16 12.41 1.75 29.76
N LEU A 17 11.28 1.06 29.81
CA LEU A 17 10.62 0.41 28.71
C LEU A 17 10.50 1.38 27.53
N LYS A 18 11.15 0.98 26.42
CA LYS A 18 10.63 1.12 25.06
C LYS A 18 10.32 2.57 24.67
N ILE A 19 11.36 3.27 24.21
CA ILE A 19 11.21 4.46 23.35
C ILE A 19 10.39 4.02 22.14
N GLN A 20 9.07 4.20 22.21
CA GLN A 20 8.20 4.12 21.05
C GLN A 20 8.55 5.35 20.23
N ARG A 21 9.34 5.14 19.17
CA ARG A 21 9.61 6.16 18.17
C ARG A 21 8.29 6.44 17.48
N VAL A 22 7.57 7.45 17.96
CA VAL A 22 6.50 8.08 17.20
C VAL A 22 7.20 8.85 16.10
N VAL A 23 7.35 8.21 14.94
CA VAL A 23 7.66 8.94 13.72
C VAL A 23 6.40 9.72 13.39
N VAL A 24 6.44 11.03 13.66
CA VAL A 24 5.43 11.94 13.15
C VAL A 24 5.71 12.03 11.66
N GLU A 25 4.97 11.26 10.87
CA GLU A 25 4.95 11.45 9.43
C GLU A 25 4.32 12.83 9.19
N HIS A 26 5.16 13.84 9.00
CA HIS A 26 4.74 15.07 8.35
C HIS A 26 4.47 14.70 6.89
N VAL A 27 3.27 14.20 6.62
CA VAL A 27 2.74 14.18 5.25
C VAL A 27 2.53 15.64 4.89
N VAL A 28 3.46 16.19 4.11
CA VAL A 28 3.25 17.45 3.40
C VAL A 28 2.08 17.21 2.45
N ARG A 29 0.88 17.57 2.93
CA ARG A 29 -0.35 17.53 2.16
C ARG A 29 -0.26 18.64 1.11
N ASN A 30 0.09 18.28 -0.11
CA ASN A 30 -0.09 19.15 -1.27
C ASN A 30 -1.61 19.31 -1.51
N PRO A 31 -2.21 20.50 -1.34
CA PRO A 31 -3.67 20.66 -1.37
C PRO A 31 -4.27 20.73 -2.79
N ASP A 32 -3.48 20.53 -3.86
CA ASP A 32 -3.96 20.75 -5.25
C ASP A 32 -4.54 19.51 -5.94
N ILE A 33 -4.78 18.41 -5.24
CA ILE A 33 -5.37 17.16 -5.79
C ILE A 33 -6.85 16.97 -5.44
N SER A 34 -7.46 17.93 -4.71
CA SER A 34 -8.81 17.76 -4.14
C SER A 34 -9.98 17.79 -5.15
N THR A 35 -9.71 17.88 -6.45
CA THR A 35 -10.75 17.74 -7.49
C THR A 35 -10.54 16.49 -8.37
N THR A 36 -9.44 15.77 -8.19
CA THR A 36 -9.16 14.45 -8.81
C THR A 36 -9.33 13.32 -7.78
N THR A 37 -10.07 13.59 -6.70
CA THR A 37 -10.30 12.74 -5.52
C THR A 37 -11.40 11.70 -5.69
N SER A 38 -12.02 11.58 -6.86
CA SER A 38 -12.99 10.51 -7.15
C SER A 38 -12.36 9.21 -7.66
N LEU A 39 -11.03 9.18 -7.86
CA LEU A 39 -10.28 8.04 -8.38
C LEU A 39 -9.09 7.70 -7.48
N CYS A 40 -9.31 7.67 -6.16
CA CYS A 40 -8.30 7.18 -5.22
C CYS A 40 -8.12 5.67 -5.47
N LEU A 41 -7.19 5.34 -6.35
CA LEU A 41 -6.89 3.97 -6.72
C LEU A 41 -6.49 3.20 -5.46
N CYS A 42 -7.13 2.08 -5.19
CA CYS A 42 -6.72 1.24 -4.06
C CYS A 42 -5.34 0.63 -4.33
N ALA A 43 -4.51 0.52 -3.30
CA ALA A 43 -3.23 -0.17 -3.41
C ALA A 43 -3.44 -1.67 -3.66
N PHE A 44 -2.55 -2.28 -4.45
CA PHE A 44 -2.60 -3.70 -4.82
C PHE A 44 -1.23 -4.36 -4.65
N SER A 45 -1.14 -5.39 -3.79
CA SER A 45 0.07 -6.21 -3.64
C SER A 45 0.01 -7.56 -4.35
N GLY A 46 -1.18 -8.05 -4.69
CA GLY A 46 -1.37 -9.42 -5.18
C GLY A 46 -1.18 -10.51 -4.11
N ARG A 47 -1.18 -10.15 -2.81
CA ARG A 47 -1.08 -11.13 -1.71
C ARG A 47 -2.40 -11.87 -1.48
N VAL A 48 -2.29 -13.17 -1.18
CA VAL A 48 -3.39 -14.01 -0.71
C VAL A 48 -2.98 -14.67 0.62
N PRO A 49 -3.76 -14.52 1.71
CA PRO A 49 -5.01 -13.75 1.83
C PRO A 49 -4.77 -12.23 1.77
N LYS A 50 -5.78 -11.52 1.27
CA LYS A 50 -5.72 -10.07 1.02
C LYS A 50 -5.71 -9.26 2.34
N PRO A 51 -4.79 -8.29 2.52
CA PRO A 51 -4.85 -7.32 3.61
C PRO A 51 -6.13 -6.45 3.53
N SER A 52 -6.71 -6.09 4.67
CA SER A 52 -7.99 -5.36 4.72
C SER A 52 -7.96 -3.98 4.07
N SER A 53 -6.78 -3.36 3.96
CA SER A 53 -6.57 -2.04 3.37
C SER A 53 -6.27 -2.06 1.87
N GLU A 54 -6.23 -3.24 1.24
CA GLU A 54 -5.80 -3.40 -0.15
C GLU A 54 -6.94 -3.93 -1.05
N ALA A 55 -6.85 -3.65 -2.35
CA ALA A 55 -7.73 -4.24 -3.36
C ALA A 55 -7.20 -5.62 -3.80
N ASP A 56 -8.11 -6.48 -4.22
CA ASP A 56 -7.83 -7.70 -4.98
C ASP A 56 -7.71 -7.36 -6.47
N PHE A 57 -7.14 -8.28 -7.26
CA PHE A 57 -6.92 -8.04 -8.67
C PHE A 57 -8.23 -7.75 -9.42
N GLU A 58 -9.29 -8.50 -9.10
CA GLU A 58 -10.64 -8.35 -9.67
C GLU A 58 -11.26 -6.96 -9.40
N SER A 59 -11.00 -6.37 -8.22
CA SER A 59 -11.49 -5.02 -7.88
C SER A 59 -10.57 -3.91 -8.37
N TRP A 60 -9.27 -4.17 -8.47
CA TRP A 60 -8.25 -3.20 -8.86
C TRP A 60 -8.20 -3.00 -10.38
N ARG A 61 -8.24 -4.09 -11.15
CA ARG A 61 -8.10 -4.09 -12.62
C ARG A 61 -9.15 -3.19 -13.32
N PRO A 62 -10.44 -3.19 -12.95
CA PRO A 62 -11.43 -2.30 -13.53
C PRO A 62 -11.19 -0.82 -13.26
N GLN A 63 -10.59 -0.47 -12.11
CA GLN A 63 -10.22 0.92 -11.80
C GLN A 63 -9.14 1.43 -12.77
N ILE A 64 -8.21 0.56 -13.16
CA ILE A 64 -7.19 0.89 -14.17
C ILE A 64 -7.82 1.03 -15.56
N ASP A 65 -8.80 0.18 -15.92
CA ASP A 65 -9.50 0.32 -17.20
C ASP A 65 -10.20 1.67 -17.32
N LEU A 66 -10.79 2.17 -16.23
CA LEU A 66 -11.38 3.51 -16.20
C LEU A 66 -10.34 4.61 -16.44
N LEU A 67 -9.14 4.49 -15.83
CA LEU A 67 -8.04 5.43 -16.05
C LEU A 67 -7.52 5.40 -17.50
N ILE A 68 -7.44 4.23 -18.11
CA ILE A 68 -6.98 4.06 -19.50
C ILE A 68 -8.03 4.58 -20.49
N ALA A 69 -9.31 4.43 -20.18
CA ALA A 69 -10.41 4.88 -21.04
C ALA A 69 -10.59 6.41 -21.02
N ASP A 70 -10.02 7.12 -20.04
CA ASP A 70 -10.12 8.57 -19.93
C ASP A 70 -9.16 9.28 -20.92
N PRO A 71 -9.68 9.95 -21.97
CA PRO A 71 -8.85 10.63 -22.96
C PRO A 71 -8.15 11.88 -22.41
N SER A 72 -8.54 12.38 -21.23
CA SER A 72 -7.88 13.50 -20.56
C SER A 72 -6.57 13.12 -19.90
N LEU A 73 -6.35 11.82 -19.66
CA LEU A 73 -5.16 11.29 -19.02
C LEU A 73 -4.15 10.80 -20.05
N SER A 74 -2.88 11.20 -19.87
CA SER A 74 -1.80 10.67 -20.70
C SER A 74 -1.44 9.23 -20.29
N ALA A 75 -1.04 8.41 -21.25
CA ALA A 75 -0.57 7.05 -20.97
C ALA A 75 0.59 7.01 -19.95
N LEU A 76 1.49 8.01 -19.98
CA LEU A 76 2.58 8.14 -19.01
C LEU A 76 2.06 8.40 -17.59
N TYR A 77 1.02 9.23 -17.45
CA TYR A 77 0.39 9.48 -16.16
C TYR A 77 -0.24 8.20 -15.62
N VAL A 78 -1.00 7.48 -16.46
CA VAL A 78 -1.64 6.21 -16.07
C VAL A 78 -0.59 5.16 -15.66
N THR A 79 0.52 5.03 -16.40
CA THR A 79 1.62 4.13 -16.02
C THR A 79 2.20 4.47 -14.65
N ARG A 80 2.40 5.76 -14.35
CA ARG A 80 2.89 6.20 -13.03
C ARG A 80 1.91 5.84 -11.93
N VAL A 81 0.62 6.14 -12.11
CA VAL A 81 -0.43 5.82 -11.14
C VAL A 81 -0.49 4.32 -10.88
N ILE A 82 -0.39 3.49 -11.92
CA ILE A 82 -0.32 2.03 -11.76
C ILE A 82 0.87 1.68 -10.86
N ILE A 83 2.10 2.06 -11.23
CA ILE A 83 3.33 1.69 -10.50
C ILE A 83 3.31 2.19 -9.06
N GLU A 84 2.84 3.42 -8.81
CA GLU A 84 2.79 4.05 -7.49
C GLU A 84 1.83 3.34 -6.53
N ASN A 85 0.78 2.70 -7.04
CA ASN A 85 -0.20 1.98 -6.23
C ASN A 85 0.05 0.47 -6.15
N LEU A 86 1.13 -0.02 -6.76
CA LEU A 86 1.57 -1.39 -6.57
C LEU A 86 2.41 -1.50 -5.30
N LEU A 87 2.16 -2.57 -4.55
CA LEU A 87 2.94 -2.97 -3.39
C LEU A 87 3.65 -4.31 -3.69
N SER A 88 4.71 -4.65 -2.96
CA SER A 88 5.33 -5.98 -3.09
C SER A 88 4.36 -7.08 -2.64
N PRO A 89 4.26 -8.22 -3.35
CA PRO A 89 5.11 -8.66 -4.47
C PRO A 89 4.72 -8.16 -5.87
N ALA A 90 3.54 -7.57 -6.09
CA ALA A 90 3.14 -7.12 -7.43
C ALA A 90 4.07 -6.05 -8.02
N ALA A 91 4.53 -5.10 -7.20
CA ALA A 91 5.49 -4.07 -7.62
C ALA A 91 6.84 -4.68 -8.09
N ASP A 92 7.25 -5.80 -7.49
CA ASP A 92 8.51 -6.47 -7.86
C ASP A 92 8.47 -7.08 -9.26
N LEU A 93 7.29 -7.41 -9.78
CA LEU A 93 7.12 -7.94 -11.14
C LEU A 93 7.39 -6.88 -12.21
N VAL A 94 7.11 -5.62 -11.88
CA VAL A 94 7.19 -4.50 -12.83
C VAL A 94 8.40 -3.60 -12.56
N LYS A 95 9.19 -3.85 -11.51
CA LYS A 95 10.35 -3.01 -11.13
C LYS A 95 11.42 -2.86 -12.21
N GLY A 96 11.50 -3.83 -13.13
CA GLY A 96 12.41 -3.79 -14.28
C GLY A 96 11.88 -2.98 -15.46
N LEU A 97 10.60 -2.58 -15.43
CA LEU A 97 9.98 -1.76 -16.46
C LEU A 97 10.29 -0.28 -16.21
N SER A 98 10.50 0.46 -17.28
CA SER A 98 10.65 1.91 -17.20
C SER A 98 9.32 2.57 -16.84
N SER A 99 9.34 3.71 -16.14
CA SER A 99 8.14 4.53 -15.90
C SER A 99 7.56 5.16 -17.19
N ASN A 100 8.28 5.05 -18.31
CA ASN A 100 7.85 5.46 -19.64
C ASN A 100 7.22 4.32 -20.46
N THR A 101 7.07 3.14 -19.86
CA THR A 101 6.45 1.99 -20.52
C THR A 101 4.95 2.23 -20.70
N LEU A 102 4.37 1.67 -21.76
CA LEU A 102 2.93 1.76 -22.01
C LEU A 102 2.14 1.02 -20.90
N PRO A 103 0.99 1.56 -20.43
CA PRO A 103 0.18 0.93 -19.38
C PRO A 103 -0.18 -0.53 -19.67
N SER A 104 -0.45 -0.85 -20.94
CA SER A 104 -0.81 -2.20 -21.38
C SER A 104 0.31 -3.23 -21.16
N VAL A 105 1.57 -2.83 -21.23
CA VAL A 105 2.71 -3.74 -20.97
C VAL A 105 2.80 -4.04 -19.48
N VAL A 106 2.63 -3.02 -18.63
CA VAL A 106 2.59 -3.19 -17.17
C VAL A 106 1.44 -4.12 -16.78
N LEU A 107 0.25 -3.88 -17.34
CA LEU A 107 -0.93 -4.71 -17.12
C LEU A 107 -0.72 -6.14 -17.62
N SER A 108 -0.13 -6.35 -18.79
CA SER A 108 0.13 -7.70 -19.31
C SER A 108 0.98 -8.55 -18.37
N VAL A 109 1.95 -7.95 -17.67
CA VAL A 109 2.75 -8.64 -16.65
C VAL A 109 1.89 -9.01 -15.43
N LEU A 110 1.05 -8.08 -14.98
CA LEU A 110 0.16 -8.30 -13.83
C LEU A 110 -0.94 -9.32 -14.15
N ASP A 111 -1.57 -9.25 -15.31
CA ASP A 111 -2.55 -10.22 -15.81
C ASP A 111 -1.93 -11.62 -15.91
N SER A 112 -0.67 -11.74 -16.34
CA SER A 112 0.01 -13.04 -16.39
C SER A 112 0.27 -13.64 -15.00
N ALA A 113 0.45 -12.80 -13.97
CA ALA A 113 0.76 -13.23 -12.61
C ALA A 113 -0.48 -13.40 -11.72
N PHE A 114 -1.49 -12.55 -11.91
CA PHE A 114 -2.65 -12.43 -11.03
C PHE A 114 -3.99 -12.59 -11.75
N GLY A 115 -4.02 -12.44 -13.08
CA GLY A 115 -5.21 -12.65 -13.91
C GLY A 115 -5.57 -14.13 -14.11
N THR A 116 -5.12 -15.00 -13.21
CA THR A 116 -5.55 -16.41 -13.20
C THR A 116 -7.00 -16.46 -12.73
N VAL A 117 -7.90 -16.49 -13.71
CA VAL A 117 -9.27 -16.96 -13.56
C VAL A 117 -9.20 -18.42 -13.11
N GLN A 118 -9.75 -18.67 -11.93
CA GLN A 118 -10.25 -19.95 -11.39
C GLN A 118 -9.79 -21.27 -12.01
#